data_AF-A0A542N1A8-F1
#
_entry.id   AF-A0A542N1A8-F1
#
_cell.length_a   1.000
_cell.length_b   1.000
_cell.length_c   1.000
_cell.angle_alpha   90.00
_cell.angle_beta   90.00
_cell.angle_gamma   90.00
#
_symmetry.space_group_name_H-M   'P 1'
#
loop_
_entity.id
_entity.type
_entity.pdbx_description
1 polymer ?
#
loop_
_entity_poly.entity_id
_entity_poly.type
_entity_poly.pdbx_seq_one_letter_code
_entity_poly.pdbx_strand_id
1 'polypeptide(L)'
;MSTDRVREVRVRAGRVQPSGSWIYVWIDVVTNAVAYVGGTGFDPELRAYLHVTSDDPDIGRVRAAIPRYEERNFDVLAFAVPGHIDRAEARSALAADVTCGGQPAASSSREVAEFVGRILSELDARGVKRMLGDAARPEHGSPR
;
A
#
# COMPACT_ATOMS: atom_id res chain seq x y z
N MET A 1 -17.54 12.36 22.27
CA MET A 1 -17.41 13.32 21.16
C MET A 1 -16.93 12.57 19.93
N SER A 2 -17.73 12.52 18.88
CA SER A 2 -17.18 12.42 17.52
C SER A 2 -17.92 13.47 16.70
N THR A 3 -17.14 14.35 16.10
CA THR A 3 -17.63 15.39 15.19
C THR A 3 -18.16 14.67 13.96
N ASP A 4 -19.36 15.02 13.51
CA ASP A 4 -19.84 14.69 12.17
C ASP A 4 -18.87 15.33 11.18
N ARG A 5 -17.76 14.64 10.90
CA ARG A 5 -16.74 15.10 9.97
C ARG A 5 -17.26 14.78 8.59
N VAL A 6 -17.81 15.80 7.94
CA VAL A 6 -18.07 15.77 6.51
C VAL A 6 -16.79 15.30 5.80
N ARG A 7 -16.88 14.17 5.11
CA ARG A 7 -15.80 13.61 4.31
C ARG A 7 -16.05 13.95 2.84
N GLU A 8 -15.12 14.67 2.22
CA GLU A 8 -15.18 14.95 0.78
C GLU A 8 -14.78 13.71 -0.04
N VAL A 9 -15.65 13.28 -0.94
CA VAL A 9 -15.34 12.30 -1.99
C VAL A 9 -15.39 13.00 -3.34
N ARG A 10 -14.23 13.16 -3.98
CA ARG A 10 -14.12 13.86 -5.25
C ARG A 10 -14.58 12.95 -6.39
N VAL A 11 -15.64 13.35 -7.08
CA VAL A 11 -16.11 12.71 -8.33
C VAL A 11 -16.00 13.73 -9.46
N ARG A 12 -15.34 13.36 -10.56
CA ARG A 12 -15.16 14.20 -11.76
C ARG A 12 -15.35 13.34 -13.00
N ALA A 13 -16.10 13.83 -13.98
CA ALA A 13 -16.41 13.11 -15.23
C ALA A 13 -16.90 11.66 -15.00
N GLY A 14 -17.79 11.46 -14.01
CA GLY A 14 -18.33 10.14 -13.68
C GLY A 14 -17.35 9.18 -12.98
N ARG A 15 -16.18 9.66 -12.54
CA ARG A 15 -15.14 8.82 -11.90
C ARG A 15 -14.77 9.36 -10.52
N VAL A 16 -14.73 8.46 -9.54
CA VAL A 16 -14.12 8.74 -8.24
C VAL A 16 -12.65 9.08 -8.47
N GLN A 17 -12.16 10.12 -7.81
CA GLN A 17 -10.76 10.54 -7.89
C GLN A 17 -9.96 9.90 -6.75
N PRO A 18 -8.68 9.56 -7.00
CA PRO A 18 -7.77 9.16 -5.93
C PRO A 18 -7.75 10.17 -4.77
N SER A 19 -7.79 9.68 -3.54
CA SER A 19 -7.78 10.48 -2.31
C SER A 19 -6.43 10.42 -1.58
N GLY A 20 -5.51 9.55 -2.01
CA GLY A 20 -4.20 9.42 -1.42
C GLY A 20 -3.32 8.41 -2.14
N SER A 21 -2.30 7.93 -1.44
CA SER A 21 -1.44 6.84 -1.89
C SER A 21 -1.36 5.83 -0.75
N TRP A 22 -1.69 4.58 -1.04
CA TRP A 22 -1.81 3.54 -0.03
C TRP A 22 -1.15 2.26 -0.50
N ILE A 23 -0.50 1.57 0.42
CA ILE A 23 -0.22 0.13 0.32
C ILE A 23 -1.08 -0.59 1.33
N TYR A 24 -1.49 -1.81 1.01
CA TYR A 24 -2.30 -2.61 1.90
C TYR A 24 -1.96 -4.08 1.80
N VAL A 25 -2.19 -4.78 2.91
CA VAL A 25 -1.84 -6.17 3.10
C VAL A 25 -3.07 -6.92 3.60
N TRP A 26 -3.38 -8.03 2.94
CA TRP A 26 -4.42 -8.96 3.38
C TRP A 26 -3.78 -10.08 4.19
N ILE A 27 -4.25 -10.26 5.42
CA ILE A 27 -3.77 -11.27 6.35
C ILE A 27 -4.89 -12.28 6.54
N ASP A 28 -4.62 -13.55 6.29
CA ASP A 28 -5.55 -14.62 6.64
C ASP A 28 -5.61 -14.77 8.17
N VAL A 29 -6.80 -14.62 8.74
CA VAL A 29 -7.01 -14.59 10.20
C VAL A 29 -6.68 -15.93 10.87
N VAL A 30 -6.80 -17.05 10.15
CA VAL A 30 -6.57 -18.38 10.71
C VAL A 30 -5.08 -18.71 10.72
N THR A 31 -4.39 -18.43 9.61
CA THR A 31 -2.98 -18.78 9.41
C THR A 31 -2.01 -17.67 9.81
N ASN A 32 -2.50 -16.44 10.00
CA ASN A 32 -1.69 -15.24 10.22
C ASN A 32 -0.64 -15.01 9.11
N ALA A 33 -0.93 -15.52 7.91
CA ALA A 33 -0.08 -15.38 6.74
C ALA A 33 -0.57 -14.25 5.85
N VAL A 34 0.36 -13.55 5.20
CA VAL A 34 -0.01 -12.58 4.15
C VAL A 34 -0.49 -13.33 2.93
N ALA A 35 -1.75 -13.08 2.58
CA ALA A 35 -2.40 -13.68 1.42
C ALA A 35 -2.25 -12.79 0.17
N TYR A 36 -2.16 -11.47 0.35
CA TYR A 36 -2.10 -10.52 -0.77
C TYR A 36 -1.48 -9.18 -0.37
N VAL A 37 -0.71 -8.59 -1.29
CA VAL A 37 -0.16 -7.23 -1.16
C VAL A 37 -0.59 -6.37 -2.35
N GLY A 38 -1.20 -5.23 -2.05
CA GLY A 38 -1.72 -4.29 -3.04
C GLY A 38 -1.27 -2.86 -2.80
N GLY A 39 -1.51 -2.02 -3.81
CA GLY A 39 -1.35 -0.58 -3.72
C GLY A 39 -2.51 0.11 -4.44
N THR A 40 -2.96 1.24 -3.93
CA THR A 40 -4.11 1.98 -4.48
C THR A 40 -3.95 3.49 -4.30
N GLY A 41 -4.62 4.24 -5.17
CA GLY A 41 -4.82 5.69 -4.99
C GLY A 41 -6.16 6.03 -4.33
N PHE A 42 -7.06 5.05 -4.28
CA PHE A 42 -8.38 5.16 -3.68
C PHE A 42 -8.34 4.86 -2.20
N ASP A 43 -9.46 5.13 -1.54
CA ASP A 43 -9.68 4.68 -0.18
C ASP A 43 -9.45 3.16 -0.04
N PRO A 44 -8.72 2.70 0.99
CA PRO A 44 -8.48 1.28 1.20
C PRO A 44 -9.73 0.44 1.36
N GLU A 45 -10.78 0.95 2.01
CA GLU A 45 -12.05 0.25 2.21
C GLU A 45 -12.77 0.05 0.87
N LEU A 46 -12.82 1.09 0.04
CA LEU A 46 -13.35 0.99 -1.33
C LEU A 46 -12.55 -0.04 -2.14
N ARG A 47 -11.22 -0.03 -2.04
CA ARG A 47 -10.40 -0.98 -2.79
C ARG A 47 -10.59 -2.41 -2.29
N ALA A 48 -10.75 -2.61 -0.98
CA ALA A 48 -11.01 -3.91 -0.40
C ALA A 48 -12.38 -4.45 -0.80
N TYR A 49 -13.40 -3.61 -0.79
CA TYR A 49 -14.74 -3.95 -1.29
C TYR A 49 -14.69 -4.41 -2.75
N LEU A 50 -14.03 -3.65 -3.63
CA LEU A 50 -13.90 -4.00 -5.05
C LEU A 50 -13.14 -5.31 -5.29
N HIS A 51 -12.18 -5.64 -4.42
CA HIS A 51 -11.41 -6.88 -4.52
C HIS A 51 -12.24 -8.14 -4.32
N VAL A 52 -13.33 -8.07 -3.56
CA VAL A 52 -14.18 -9.23 -3.22
C VAL A 52 -15.51 -9.25 -3.94
N THR A 53 -15.95 -8.11 -4.50
CA THR A 53 -17.26 -7.98 -5.17
C THR A 53 -17.20 -7.92 -6.69
N SER A 54 -16.10 -7.42 -7.28
CA SER A 54 -16.00 -7.30 -8.74
C SER A 54 -15.78 -8.66 -9.41
N ASP A 55 -16.49 -8.91 -10.52
CA ASP A 55 -16.25 -10.06 -11.40
C ASP A 55 -15.07 -9.84 -12.37
N ASP A 56 -14.72 -8.58 -12.65
CA ASP A 56 -13.52 -8.25 -13.44
C ASP A 56 -12.26 -8.66 -12.64
N PRO A 57 -11.40 -9.57 -13.14
CA PRO A 57 -10.24 -10.09 -12.41
C PRO A 57 -9.16 -9.04 -12.14
N ASP A 58 -9.07 -7.98 -12.94
CA ASP A 58 -8.12 -6.88 -12.71
C ASP A 58 -8.55 -5.98 -11.54
N ILE A 59 -9.86 -5.92 -11.29
CA ILE A 59 -10.45 -5.18 -10.18
C ILE A 59 -10.58 -6.10 -8.95
N GLY A 60 -11.21 -7.26 -9.11
CA GLY A 60 -11.51 -8.32 -8.13
C GLY A 60 -10.34 -9.25 -7.84
N ARG A 61 -9.12 -8.73 -7.74
CA ARG A 61 -7.89 -9.56 -7.70
C ARG A 61 -7.84 -10.58 -6.56
N VAL A 62 -8.39 -10.26 -5.38
CA VAL A 62 -8.42 -11.22 -4.25
C VAL A 62 -9.34 -12.38 -4.57
N ARG A 63 -10.56 -12.07 -5.03
CA ARG A 63 -11.52 -13.07 -5.51
C ARG A 63 -10.95 -13.94 -6.64
N ALA A 64 -10.21 -13.35 -7.57
CA ALA A 64 -9.64 -14.06 -8.71
C ALA A 64 -8.41 -14.91 -8.36
N ALA A 65 -7.54 -14.44 -7.46
CA ALA A 65 -6.23 -15.05 -7.21
C ALA A 65 -6.17 -15.94 -5.97
N ILE A 66 -7.06 -15.75 -4.99
CA ILE A 66 -7.01 -16.48 -3.71
C ILE A 66 -8.03 -17.62 -3.71
N PRO A 67 -7.58 -18.89 -3.64
CA PRO A 67 -8.50 -20.03 -3.57
C PRO A 67 -9.41 -19.96 -2.35
N ARG A 68 -10.69 -20.28 -2.57
CA ARG A 68 -11.74 -20.34 -1.54
C ARG A 68 -11.80 -19.08 -0.68
N TYR A 69 -11.57 -17.91 -1.28
CA TYR A 69 -11.54 -16.63 -0.55
C TYR A 69 -12.85 -16.39 0.25
N GLU A 70 -13.99 -16.86 -0.26
CA GLU A 70 -15.31 -16.74 0.35
C GLU A 70 -15.47 -17.58 1.64
N GLU A 71 -14.64 -18.61 1.83
CA GLU A 71 -14.63 -19.46 3.03
C GLU A 71 -13.63 -18.96 4.09
N ARG A 72 -12.85 -17.91 3.78
CA ARG A 72 -11.72 -17.44 4.57
C ARG A 72 -11.99 -16.06 5.15
N ASN A 73 -11.45 -15.81 6.33
CA ASN A 73 -11.52 -14.51 6.99
C ASN A 73 -10.20 -13.76 6.79
N PHE A 74 -10.29 -12.49 6.43
CA PHE A 74 -9.11 -11.66 6.20
C PHE A 74 -9.22 -10.33 6.94
N ASP A 75 -8.10 -9.93 7.54
CA ASP A 75 -7.89 -8.55 7.97
C ASP A 75 -7.11 -7.80 6.89
N VAL A 76 -7.46 -6.54 6.66
CA VAL A 76 -6.75 -5.65 5.74
C VAL A 76 -6.06 -4.55 6.52
N LEU A 77 -4.74 -4.55 6.52
CA LEU A 77 -3.94 -3.45 7.05
C LEU A 77 -3.59 -2.49 5.92
N ALA A 78 -3.93 -1.22 6.08
CA ALA A 78 -3.66 -0.18 5.09
C ALA A 78 -2.74 0.89 5.66
N PHE A 79 -1.73 1.26 4.87
CA PHE A 79 -0.70 2.21 5.25
C PHE A 79 -0.66 3.34 4.24
N ALA A 80 -0.74 4.57 4.73
CA ALA A 80 -0.54 5.74 3.89
C ALA A 80 0.91 5.80 3.44
N VAL A 81 1.14 5.99 2.14
CA VAL A 81 2.46 6.20 1.56
C VAL A 81 2.68 7.70 1.40
N PRO A 82 3.73 8.27 2.01
CA PRO A 82 4.11 9.66 1.79
C PRO A 82 4.28 10.01 0.30
N GLY A 83 3.89 11.23 -0.10
CA GLY A 83 3.81 11.60 -1.51
C GLY A 83 5.14 11.61 -2.28
N HIS A 84 6.27 11.67 -1.58
CA HIS A 84 7.61 11.58 -2.16
C HIS A 84 8.12 10.14 -2.32
N ILE A 85 7.41 9.16 -1.76
CA ILE A 85 7.72 7.73 -1.93
C ILE A 85 6.88 7.21 -3.10
N ASP A 86 7.54 6.58 -4.08
CA ASP A 86 6.83 5.91 -5.15
C ASP A 86 6.06 4.69 -4.60
N ARG A 87 4.73 4.68 -4.81
CA ARG A 87 3.86 3.62 -4.32
C ARG A 87 4.19 2.26 -4.93
N ALA A 88 4.61 2.22 -6.20
CA ALA A 88 4.95 0.97 -6.86
C ALA A 88 6.27 0.41 -6.34
N GLU A 89 7.26 1.27 -6.05
CA GLU A 89 8.50 0.91 -5.34
C GLU A 89 8.18 0.33 -3.96
N ALA A 90 7.37 1.04 -3.16
CA ALA A 90 6.98 0.60 -1.82
C ALA A 90 6.23 -0.75 -1.84
N ARG A 91 5.27 -0.91 -2.75
CA ARG A 91 4.55 -2.18 -2.94
C ARG A 91 5.50 -3.30 -3.34
N SER A 92 6.43 -3.04 -4.25
CA SER A 92 7.35 -4.06 -4.79
C SER A 92 8.36 -4.51 -3.73
N ALA A 93 8.89 -3.58 -2.93
CA ALA A 93 9.75 -3.90 -1.80
C ALA A 93 9.01 -4.80 -0.79
N LEU A 94 7.77 -4.45 -0.46
CA LEU A 94 6.94 -5.25 0.44
C LEU A 94 6.63 -6.64 -0.12
N ALA A 95 6.27 -6.75 -1.40
CA ALA A 95 5.99 -8.03 -2.04
C ALA A 95 7.24 -8.93 -2.13
N ALA A 96 8.42 -8.34 -2.40
CA ALA A 96 9.67 -9.07 -2.45
C ALA A 96 10.03 -9.67 -1.08
N ASP A 97 9.94 -8.88 -0.01
CA ASP A 97 10.28 -9.39 1.32
C ASP A 97 9.30 -10.47 1.81
N VAL A 98 8.00 -10.33 1.53
CA VAL A 98 7.00 -11.36 1.85
C VAL A 98 7.32 -12.67 1.11
N THR A 99 7.71 -12.59 -0.17
CA THR A 99 8.03 -13.77 -0.98
C THR A 99 9.34 -14.44 -0.56
N CYS A 100 10.35 -13.65 -0.17
CA CYS A 100 11.65 -14.15 0.27
C CYS A 100 11.68 -14.69 1.70
N GLY A 101 10.53 -14.77 2.40
CA GLY A 101 10.46 -15.25 3.78
C GLY A 101 10.97 -14.24 4.81
N GLY A 102 11.06 -12.96 4.44
CA GLY A 102 11.38 -11.86 5.37
C GLY A 102 10.25 -11.51 6.34
N GLN A 103 9.09 -12.16 6.19
CA GLN A 103 7.98 -12.05 7.11
C GLN A 103 8.07 -13.11 8.22
N PRO A 104 7.73 -12.81 9.48
CA PRO A 104 7.58 -13.84 10.51
C PRO A 104 6.54 -14.89 10.08
N ALA A 105 6.90 -16.17 10.12
CA ALA A 105 5.92 -17.25 9.92
C ALA A 105 4.84 -17.17 11.01
N ALA A 106 3.57 -17.04 10.60
CA ALA A 106 2.43 -16.70 11.48
C ALA A 106 2.62 -15.37 12.23
N SER A 107 2.50 -14.25 11.51
CA SER A 107 2.63 -12.90 12.07
C SER A 107 1.28 -12.37 12.54
N SER A 108 1.18 -11.94 13.79
CA SER A 108 0.08 -11.09 14.23
C SER A 108 -0.02 -9.82 13.36
N SER A 109 -1.22 -9.24 13.27
CA SER A 109 -1.43 -7.98 12.55
C SER A 109 -0.48 -6.86 12.99
N ARG A 110 -0.10 -6.86 14.27
CA ARG A 110 0.89 -5.94 14.83
C ARG A 110 2.28 -6.14 14.24
N GLU A 111 2.77 -7.36 14.15
CA GLU A 111 4.09 -7.66 13.59
C GLU A 111 4.16 -7.29 12.11
N VAL A 112 3.08 -7.54 11.36
CA VAL A 112 2.98 -7.08 9.97
C VAL A 112 3.01 -5.55 9.90
N ALA A 113 2.32 -4.85 10.80
CA ALA A 113 2.34 -3.39 10.84
C ALA A 113 3.74 -2.82 11.15
N GLU A 114 4.44 -3.39 12.13
CA GLU A 114 5.81 -2.99 12.48
C GLU A 114 6.77 -3.26 11.31
N PHE A 115 6.62 -4.41 10.64
CA PHE A 115 7.40 -4.77 9.47
C PHE A 115 7.19 -3.82 8.28
N VAL A 116 5.93 -3.51 7.93
CA VAL A 116 5.62 -2.55 6.86
C VAL A 116 6.12 -1.15 7.22
N GLY A 117 5.98 -0.75 8.49
CA GLY A 117 6.50 0.52 9.00
C GLY A 117 8.01 0.67 8.82
N ARG A 118 8.77 -0.41 9.05
CA ARG A 118 10.22 -0.43 8.80
C ARG A 118 10.54 -0.23 7.33
N ILE A 119 9.88 -0.95 6.42
CA ILE A 119 10.10 -0.81 4.97
C ILE A 119 9.81 0.62 4.50
N LEU A 120 8.69 1.20 4.93
CA LEU A 120 8.35 2.57 4.58
C LEU A 120 9.38 3.56 5.13
N SER A 121 9.87 3.36 6.36
CA SER A 121 10.90 4.22 6.97
C SER A 121 12.24 4.13 6.23
N GLU A 122 12.63 2.93 5.75
CA GLU A 122 13.84 2.74 4.96
C GLU A 122 13.74 3.43 3.59
N LEU A 123 12.58 3.32 2.93
CA LEU A 123 12.32 4.00 1.67
C LEU A 123 12.28 5.52 1.83
N ASP A 124 11.70 5.99 2.94
CA ASP A 124 11.69 7.40 3.30
C ASP A 124 13.13 7.94 3.44
N ALA A 125 13.96 7.27 4.25
CA ALA A 125 15.36 7.65 4.44
C ALA A 125 16.16 7.67 3.12
N ARG A 126 15.90 6.71 2.21
CA ARG A 126 16.50 6.68 0.87
C ARG A 126 15.99 7.81 -0.04
N GLY A 127 14.70 8.13 0.05
CA GLY A 127 14.07 9.25 -0.66
C GLY A 127 14.66 10.60 -0.23
N VAL A 128 14.78 10.83 1.08
CA VAL A 128 15.40 12.03 1.66
C VAL A 128 16.85 12.18 1.21
N LYS A 129 17.63 11.09 1.22
CA LYS A 129 19.03 11.12 0.77
C LYS A 129 19.16 11.45 -0.73
N ARG A 130 18.25 10.97 -1.58
CA ARG A 130 18.20 11.31 -3.01
C ARG A 130 17.88 12.81 -3.20
N MET A 131 16.88 13.33 -2.49
CA MET A 131 16.51 14.76 -2.57
C MET A 131 17.64 15.69 -2.10
N LEU A 132 18.33 15.36 -1.01
CA LEU A 132 19.46 16.14 -0.51
C LEU A 132 20.72 16.03 -1.39
N GLY A 133 20.91 14.89 -2.06
CA GLY A 133 22.01 14.67 -3.01
C GLY A 133 21.85 15.45 -4.32
N ASP A 134 20.62 15.57 -4.82
CA ASP A 134 20.33 16.33 -6.05
C ASP A 134 20.41 17.86 -5.83
N ALA A 135 20.13 18.34 -4.61
CA ALA A 135 20.32 19.75 -4.25
C ALA A 135 21.79 20.18 -4.14
N ALA A 136 22.74 19.24 -4.17
CA ALA A 136 24.18 19.49 -4.00
C ALA A 136 24.98 19.52 -5.33
N ARG A 137 24.33 19.54 -6.50
CA ARG A 137 25.02 19.84 -7.77
C ARG A 137 25.08 21.36 -7.97
N PRO A 138 26.24 22.02 -7.75
CA PRO A 138 26.40 23.40 -8.19
C PRO A 138 26.34 23.41 -9.72
N GLU A 139 25.45 24.23 -10.28
CA GLU A 139 25.46 24.54 -11.69
C GLU A 139 26.86 25.03 -12.06
N HIS A 140 27.60 24.19 -12.79
CA HIS A 140 28.86 24.60 -13.38
C HIS A 140 28.53 25.66 -14.43
N GLY A 141 28.67 26.93 -14.03
CA GLY A 141 28.73 28.04 -14.94
C GLY A 141 29.79 27.72 -16.00
N SER A 142 29.35 27.62 -17.24
CA SER A 142 30.26 27.68 -18.38
C SER A 142 30.48 29.15 -18.70
N PRO A 143 31.72 29.67 -18.62
CA PRO A 143 32.07 30.93 -19.24
C PRO A 143 32.38 30.66 -20.72
N ARG A 144 31.73 31.42 -21.60
CA ARG A 144 32.34 31.97 -22.83
C ARG A 144 31.43 33.03 -23.43
#